data_AF-A0AAN7KSJ4-F1
#
_entry.id   AF-A0AAN7KSJ4-F1
#
_cell.length_a   1.000
_cell.length_b   1.000
_cell.length_c   1.000
_cell.angle_alpha   90.00
_cell.angle_beta   90.00
_cell.angle_gamma   90.00
#
_symmetry.space_group_name_H-M   'P 1'
#
loop_
_entity.id
_entity.type
_entity.pdbx_description
1 polymer ?
#
loop_
_entity_poly.entity_id
_entity_poly.type
_entity_poly.pdbx_seq_one_letter_code
_entity_poly.pdbx_strand_id
1 'polypeptide(L)'
;MGKLCWCRDFQYSAPQDARPHDSPTKARNVLLIVAALIVAVTFQAGVNPPGGVWQENSNDHRAGQAIYAQRTESFYMAFLVCNTIALSTSIVVIISMTYKFPYFPEVWIATIVMFVTYGFAIFAVTPKSVKFRFVLIAGATPFLLRTVIHVYKVLNQQEQPRE
;
A
#
# COMPACT_ATOMS: atom_id res chain seq x y z
N MET A 1 3.43 7.44 -33.09
CA MET A 1 3.49 7.43 -31.61
C MET A 1 2.72 6.21 -31.14
N GLY A 2 3.41 5.10 -30.89
CA GLY A 2 2.82 3.78 -30.63
C GLY A 2 2.11 3.72 -29.28
N LYS A 3 0.85 3.28 -29.27
CA LYS A 3 0.12 2.99 -28.05
C LYS A 3 0.86 1.87 -27.29
N LEU A 4 1.11 2.05 -25.99
CA LEU A 4 1.68 1.05 -25.10
C LEU A 4 0.96 -0.31 -25.30
N CYS A 5 1.59 -1.23 -26.03
CA CYS A 5 1.03 -2.53 -26.39
C CYS A 5 1.06 -3.52 -25.21
N TRP A 6 1.99 -3.32 -24.27
CA TRP A 6 2.27 -4.23 -23.17
C TRP A 6 1.07 -4.45 -22.23
N CYS A 7 0.28 -3.40 -21.94
CA CYS A 7 -0.87 -3.52 -21.04
C CYS A 7 -2.01 -4.40 -21.61
N ARG A 8 -2.07 -4.59 -22.94
CA ARG A 8 -3.13 -5.39 -23.57
C ARG A 8 -2.90 -6.88 -23.36
N ASP A 9 -1.65 -7.30 -23.22
CA ASP A 9 -1.28 -8.70 -23.03
C ASP A 9 -1.59 -9.21 -21.62
N PHE A 10 -1.78 -8.31 -20.64
CA PHE A 10 -2.13 -8.64 -19.26
C PHE A 10 -3.60 -8.39 -18.90
N GLN A 11 -4.45 -8.08 -19.88
CA GLN A 11 -5.87 -7.94 -19.61
C GLN A 11 -6.45 -9.29 -19.16
N TYR A 12 -7.01 -9.31 -17.94
CA TYR A 12 -7.75 -10.47 -17.46
C TYR A 12 -8.92 -10.74 -18.41
N SER A 13 -8.79 -11.81 -19.19
CA SER A 13 -9.85 -12.31 -20.04
C SER A 13 -10.52 -13.45 -19.29
N ALA A 14 -11.81 -13.31 -18.99
CA ALA A 14 -12.58 -14.41 -18.44
C ALA A 14 -12.55 -15.58 -19.46
N PRO A 15 -12.29 -16.83 -19.03
CA PRO A 15 -12.39 -17.99 -19.92
C PRO A 15 -13.76 -18.04 -20.60
N GLN A 16 -13.81 -18.38 -21.90
CA GLN A 16 -15.04 -18.39 -22.71
C GLN A 16 -16.12 -19.35 -22.15
N ASP A 17 -15.70 -20.33 -21.37
CA ASP A 17 -16.51 -21.36 -20.70
C ASP A 17 -16.76 -21.08 -19.20
N ALA A 18 -16.21 -19.98 -18.65
CA ALA A 18 -16.43 -19.63 -17.26
C ALA A 18 -17.90 -19.26 -17.04
N ARG A 19 -18.55 -19.88 -16.05
CA ARG A 19 -19.89 -19.45 -15.64
C ARG A 19 -19.82 -17.97 -15.25
N PRO A 20 -20.87 -17.16 -15.53
CA PRO A 20 -20.84 -15.70 -15.33
C PRO A 20 -20.39 -15.24 -13.93
N HIS A 21 -20.58 -16.09 -12.91
CA HIS A 21 -20.24 -15.80 -11.52
C HIS A 21 -18.82 -16.26 -11.10
N ASP A 22 -18.19 -17.16 -11.86
CA ASP A 22 -16.92 -17.79 -11.48
C ASP A 22 -15.71 -16.90 -11.84
N SER A 23 -15.80 -16.10 -12.91
CA SER A 23 -14.68 -15.24 -13.34
C SER A 23 -14.39 -14.06 -12.40
N PRO A 24 -15.39 -13.29 -11.89
CA PRO A 24 -15.11 -12.18 -10.97
C PRO A 24 -14.60 -12.67 -9.62
N THR A 25 -15.07 -13.83 -9.17
CA THR A 25 -14.67 -14.47 -7.90
C THR A 25 -13.21 -14.95 -7.97
N LYS A 26 -12.82 -15.60 -9.07
CA LYS A 26 -11.43 -16.05 -9.28
C LYS A 26 -10.45 -14.88 -9.37
N ALA A 27 -10.79 -13.84 -10.13
CA ALA A 27 -9.98 -12.63 -10.21
C ALA A 27 -9.82 -11.95 -8.84
N ARG A 28 -10.92 -11.82 -8.08
CA ARG A 28 -10.90 -11.30 -6.70
C ARG A 28 -9.97 -12.09 -5.78
N ASN A 29 -10.01 -13.41 -5.82
CA ASN A 29 -9.15 -14.25 -4.98
C ASN A 29 -7.67 -14.06 -5.33
N VAL A 30 -7.32 -14.02 -6.62
CA VAL A 30 -5.95 -13.75 -7.06
C VAL A 30 -5.49 -12.35 -6.61
N LEU A 31 -6.34 -11.33 -6.78
CA LEU A 31 -6.01 -9.96 -6.36
C LEU A 31 -5.81 -9.85 -4.84
N LEU A 32 -6.62 -10.55 -4.04
CA LEU A 32 -6.46 -10.61 -2.58
C LEU A 32 -5.14 -11.25 -2.17
N ILE A 33 -4.75 -12.36 -2.84
CA ILE A 33 -3.46 -13.02 -2.61
C ILE A 33 -2.31 -12.07 -2.96
N VAL A 34 -2.35 -11.45 -4.14
CA VAL A 34 -1.30 -10.51 -4.58
C VAL A 34 -1.21 -9.32 -3.62
N ALA A 35 -2.34 -8.76 -3.20
CA ALA A 35 -2.36 -7.64 -2.25
C ALA A 35 -1.78 -8.04 -0.88
N ALA A 36 -2.15 -9.22 -0.36
CA ALA A 36 -1.61 -9.74 0.89
C ALA A 36 -0.08 -9.97 0.81
N LEU A 37 0.41 -10.48 -0.32
CA LEU A 37 1.84 -10.66 -0.56
C LEU A 37 2.59 -9.31 -0.59
N ILE A 38 2.04 -8.29 -1.27
CA ILE A 38 2.65 -6.96 -1.30
C ILE A 38 2.67 -6.36 0.11
N VAL A 39 1.57 -6.47 0.88
CA VAL A 39 1.54 -6.05 2.29
C VAL A 39 2.62 -6.74 3.10
N ALA A 40 2.76 -8.06 2.98
CA ALA A 40 3.75 -8.82 3.73
C ALA A 40 5.19 -8.38 3.39
N VAL A 41 5.51 -8.28 2.10
CA VAL A 41 6.85 -7.87 1.64
C VAL A 41 7.17 -6.43 2.06
N THR A 42 6.21 -5.52 1.94
CA THR A 42 6.40 -4.11 2.33
C THR A 42 6.53 -3.96 3.84
N PHE A 43 5.71 -4.66 4.64
CA PHE A 43 5.85 -4.67 6.09
C PHE A 43 7.24 -5.17 6.51
N GLN A 44 7.68 -6.31 5.98
CA GLN A 44 9.00 -6.87 6.28
C GLN A 44 10.14 -5.92 5.92
N ALA A 45 10.08 -5.30 4.74
CA ALA A 45 11.11 -4.37 4.28
C ALA A 45 11.11 -3.04 5.07
N GLY A 46 9.96 -2.61 5.59
CA GLY A 46 9.86 -1.41 6.43
C GLY A 46 10.41 -1.63 7.83
N VAL A 47 10.06 -2.75 8.47
CA VAL A 47 10.52 -3.05 9.85
C VAL A 47 11.95 -3.57 9.90
N ASN A 48 12.45 -4.14 8.81
CA ASN A 48 13.84 -4.54 8.64
C ASN A 48 14.48 -3.70 7.52
N PRO A 49 14.93 -2.47 7.83
CA PRO A 49 15.48 -1.58 6.81
C PRO A 49 16.71 -2.21 6.13
N PRO A 50 16.97 -1.91 4.84
CA PRO A 50 18.17 -2.37 4.15
C PRO A 50 19.43 -2.01 4.93
N GLY A 51 20.37 -2.95 5.03
CA GLY A 51 21.58 -2.78 5.85
C GLY A 51 21.36 -2.93 7.37
N GLY A 52 20.11 -3.10 7.82
CA GLY A 52 19.78 -3.33 9.21
C GLY A 52 19.71 -2.06 10.05
N VAL A 53 19.67 -2.26 11.36
CA VAL A 53 19.64 -1.20 12.37
C VAL A 53 20.90 -1.26 13.22
N TRP A 54 21.32 -0.11 13.73
CA TRP A 54 22.41 -0.05 14.69
C TRP A 54 22.06 -0.81 15.97
N GLN A 55 23.01 -1.58 16.50
CA GLN A 55 22.81 -2.37 17.72
C GLN A 55 23.26 -1.63 18.99
N GLU A 56 24.11 -0.63 18.83
CA GLU A 56 24.69 0.15 19.93
C GLU A 56 24.46 1.65 19.72
N ASN A 57 24.65 2.43 20.78
CA ASN A 57 24.61 3.88 20.70
C ASN A 57 26.02 4.43 20.44
N SER A 58 26.10 5.50 19.64
CA SER A 58 27.32 6.26 19.37
C SER A 58 27.01 7.76 19.33
N ASN A 59 28.03 8.60 19.16
CA ASN A 59 27.86 10.04 18.98
C ASN A 59 27.03 10.37 17.73
N ASP A 60 27.17 9.55 16.68
CA ASP A 60 26.54 9.81 15.39
C ASP A 60 25.20 9.07 15.21
N HIS A 61 24.93 7.99 15.96
CA HIS A 61 23.74 7.15 15.76
C HIS A 61 23.18 6.56 17.06
N ARG A 62 21.91 6.13 17.02
CA ARG A 62 21.26 5.44 18.14
C ARG A 62 20.89 4.02 17.77
N ALA A 63 20.94 3.12 18.74
CA ALA A 63 20.46 1.76 18.60
C ALA A 63 19.01 1.75 18.12
N GLY A 64 18.70 0.86 17.17
CA GLY A 64 17.40 0.75 16.51
C GLY A 64 17.23 1.65 15.28
N GLN A 65 18.09 2.66 15.06
CA GLN A 65 18.02 3.48 13.84
C GLN A 65 18.59 2.76 12.63
N ALA A 66 17.96 2.95 11.47
CA ALA A 66 18.38 2.36 10.21
C ALA A 66 19.77 2.84 9.80
N ILE A 67 20.67 1.89 9.53
CA ILE A 67 22.04 2.18 9.07
C ILE A 67 22.00 2.89 7.71
N TYR A 68 21.09 2.45 6.83
CA TYR A 68 20.96 3.02 5.48
C TYR A 68 20.50 4.48 5.46
N ALA A 69 19.77 4.91 6.49
CA ALA A 69 19.35 6.31 6.62
C ALA A 69 20.55 7.26 6.73
N GLN A 70 21.64 6.85 7.38
CA GLN A 70 22.79 7.73 7.61
C GLN A 70 23.75 7.85 6.44
N ARG A 71 23.90 6.79 5.62
CA ARG A 71 24.76 6.87 4.42
C ARG A 71 24.14 7.75 3.34
N THR A 72 22.84 7.59 3.11
CA THR A 72 22.15 8.20 1.97
C THR A 72 20.70 8.51 2.31
N GLU A 73 20.48 9.61 3.03
CA GLU A 73 19.14 10.03 3.50
C GLU A 73 18.10 10.09 2.37
N SER A 74 18.44 10.66 1.21
CA SER A 74 17.51 10.80 0.08
C SER A 74 17.05 9.47 -0.51
N PHE A 75 17.94 8.48 -0.61
CA PHE A 75 17.57 7.16 -1.14
C PHE A 75 16.79 6.34 -0.11
N TYR A 76 17.14 6.45 1.17
CA TYR A 76 16.36 5.84 2.24
C TYR A 76 14.93 6.39 2.29
N MET A 77 14.78 7.70 2.07
CA MET A 77 13.47 8.36 1.95
C MET A 77 12.65 7.84 0.78
N ALA A 78 13.25 7.77 -0.42
CA ALA A 78 12.58 7.26 -1.60
C ALA A 78 12.12 5.81 -1.38
N PHE A 79 12.98 4.98 -0.77
CA PHE A 79 12.64 3.63 -0.37
C PHE A 79 11.42 3.59 0.56
N LEU A 80 11.43 4.34 1.67
CA LEU A 80 10.32 4.36 2.63
C LEU A 80 9.02 4.86 2.01
N VAL A 81 9.07 5.91 1.20
CA VAL A 81 7.89 6.48 0.53
C VAL A 81 7.28 5.47 -0.43
N CYS A 82 8.08 4.87 -1.33
CA CYS A 82 7.60 3.87 -2.27
C CYS A 82 7.02 2.65 -1.55
N ASN A 83 7.70 2.18 -0.50
CA ASN A 83 7.27 1.03 0.29
C ASN A 83 5.93 1.31 1.00
N THR A 84 5.78 2.50 1.59
CA THR A 84 4.56 2.93 2.27
C THR A 84 3.38 3.10 1.30
N ILE A 85 3.61 3.63 0.09
CA ILE A 85 2.58 3.74 -0.97
C ILE A 85 2.12 2.34 -1.39
N ALA A 86 3.05 1.40 -1.60
CA ALA A 86 2.72 0.04 -1.99
C ALA A 86 1.90 -0.69 -0.91
N LEU A 87 2.31 -0.56 0.37
CA LEU A 87 1.59 -1.12 1.52
C LEU A 87 0.18 -0.53 1.63
N SER A 88 0.06 0.79 1.63
CA SER A 88 -1.23 1.49 1.79
C SER A 88 -2.18 1.22 0.61
N THR A 89 -1.67 1.15 -0.62
CA THR A 89 -2.48 0.80 -1.80
C THR A 89 -3.01 -0.64 -1.71
N SER A 90 -2.18 -1.57 -1.25
CA SER A 90 -2.56 -2.98 -1.11
C SER A 90 -3.61 -3.18 -0.01
N ILE A 91 -3.48 -2.44 1.11
CA ILE A 91 -4.51 -2.38 2.16
C ILE A 91 -5.84 -1.89 1.60
N VAL A 92 -5.83 -0.82 0.80
CA VAL A 92 -7.04 -0.31 0.14
C VAL A 92 -7.67 -1.39 -0.74
N VAL A 93 -6.87 -2.14 -1.51
CA VAL A 93 -7.38 -3.28 -2.31
C VAL A 93 -8.02 -4.34 -1.44
N ILE A 94 -7.36 -4.78 -0.35
CA ILE A 94 -7.89 -5.77 0.59
C ILE A 94 -9.23 -5.33 1.14
N ILE A 95 -9.32 -4.12 1.71
CA ILE A 95 -10.56 -3.59 2.30
C ILE A 95 -11.69 -3.50 1.25
N SER A 96 -11.36 -3.12 0.01
CA SER A 96 -12.34 -3.06 -1.09
C SER A 96 -12.87 -4.44 -1.45
N MET A 97 -11.95 -5.39 -1.56
CA MET A 97 -12.22 -6.74 -2.01
C MET A 97 -12.72 -7.64 -0.89
N THR A 98 -12.74 -7.23 0.37
CA THR A 98 -13.39 -7.98 1.47
C THR A 98 -14.71 -7.37 1.89
N TYR A 99 -15.15 -6.28 1.27
CA TYR A 99 -16.44 -5.66 1.55
C TYR A 99 -17.59 -6.66 1.36
N LYS A 100 -18.52 -6.70 2.34
CA LYS A 100 -19.65 -7.65 2.45
C LYS A 100 -19.28 -9.11 2.77
N PHE A 101 -18.04 -9.43 3.14
CA PHE A 101 -17.73 -10.76 3.66
C PHE A 101 -18.18 -10.90 5.13
N PRO A 102 -18.54 -12.12 5.59
CA PRO A 102 -18.98 -12.34 6.97
C PRO A 102 -17.90 -11.94 7.99
N TYR A 103 -16.61 -12.09 7.66
CA TYR A 103 -15.47 -11.71 8.49
C TYR A 103 -14.89 -10.32 8.16
N PHE A 104 -15.69 -9.44 7.56
CA PHE A 104 -15.23 -8.12 7.15
C PHE A 104 -14.73 -7.26 8.34
N PRO A 105 -15.46 -7.15 9.47
CA PRO A 105 -15.02 -6.32 10.60
C PRO A 105 -13.65 -6.75 11.16
N GLU A 106 -13.40 -8.06 11.27
CA GLU A 106 -12.16 -8.63 11.79
C GLU A 106 -10.99 -8.30 10.86
N VAL A 107 -11.16 -8.50 9.55
CA VAL A 107 -10.14 -8.15 8.56
C VAL A 107 -9.88 -6.64 8.57
N TRP A 108 -10.92 -5.83 8.72
CA TRP A 108 -10.81 -4.37 8.74
C TRP A 108 -10.02 -3.88 9.95
N ILE A 109 -10.37 -4.37 11.15
CA ILE A 109 -9.65 -4.08 12.40
C ILE A 109 -8.20 -4.54 12.30
N ALA A 110 -7.96 -5.78 11.86
CA ALA A 110 -6.60 -6.32 11.72
C ALA A 110 -5.75 -5.46 10.78
N THR A 111 -6.32 -5.01 9.66
CA THR A 111 -5.61 -4.20 8.67
C THR A 111 -5.30 -2.80 9.20
N ILE A 112 -6.21 -2.17 9.96
CA ILE A 112 -5.97 -0.87 10.61
C ILE A 112 -4.87 -0.98 11.66
N VAL A 113 -4.96 -1.97 12.55
CA VAL A 113 -3.96 -2.19 13.60
C VAL A 113 -2.59 -2.47 12.98
N MET A 114 -2.52 -3.27 11.93
CA MET A 114 -1.28 -3.53 11.19
C MET A 114 -0.69 -2.24 10.58
N PHE A 115 -1.51 -1.37 9.98
CA PHE A 115 -1.04 -0.09 9.43
C PHE A 115 -0.47 0.83 10.52
N VAL A 116 -1.13 0.87 11.68
CA VAL A 116 -0.65 1.63 12.84
C VAL A 116 0.69 1.07 13.34
N THR A 117 0.80 -0.26 13.51
CA THR A 117 2.05 -0.91 13.92
C THR A 117 3.18 -0.66 12.93
N TYR A 118 2.89 -0.67 11.62
CA TYR A 118 3.86 -0.29 10.60
C TYR A 118 4.35 1.15 10.79
N GLY A 119 3.43 2.10 11.02
CA GLY A 119 3.77 3.49 11.31
C GLY A 119 4.69 3.65 12.53
N PHE A 120 4.42 2.92 13.62
CA PHE A 120 5.28 2.90 14.81
C PHE A 120 6.65 2.30 14.52
N ALA A 121 6.72 1.22 13.74
CA ALA A 121 7.99 0.61 13.37
C ALA A 121 8.84 1.57 12.53
N ILE A 122 8.27 2.22 11.50
CA ILE A 122 8.99 3.22 10.70
C ILE A 122 9.45 4.40 11.56
N PHE A 123 8.61 4.85 12.49
CA PHE A 123 8.98 5.92 13.44
C PHE A 123 10.17 5.51 14.33
N ALA A 124 10.20 4.27 14.81
CA ALA A 124 11.29 3.77 15.64
C ALA A 124 12.61 3.66 14.87
N VAL A 125 12.56 3.17 13.62
CA VAL A 125 13.79 2.94 12.83
C VAL A 125 14.29 4.17 12.10
N THR A 126 13.47 5.20 11.83
CA THR A 126 13.96 6.37 11.11
C THR A 126 14.57 7.42 12.05
N PRO A 127 15.80 7.89 11.78
CA PRO A 127 16.41 8.96 12.56
C PRO A 127 15.69 10.30 12.39
N LYS A 128 15.79 11.21 13.37
CA LYS A 128 15.09 12.51 13.36
C LYS A 128 15.44 13.43 12.19
N SER A 129 16.58 13.23 11.53
CA SER A 129 16.96 13.97 10.31
C SER A 129 15.99 13.69 9.15
N VAL A 130 15.38 12.51 9.15
CA VAL A 130 14.40 12.08 8.17
C VAL A 130 13.05 12.76 8.49
N LYS A 131 12.63 13.68 7.62
CA LYS A 131 11.28 14.29 7.55
C LYS A 131 10.15 13.24 7.43
N PHE A 132 9.79 12.60 8.55
CA PHE A 132 8.73 11.60 8.69
C PHE A 132 7.38 12.01 8.10
N ARG A 133 7.09 13.32 8.01
CA ARG A 133 5.89 13.85 7.34
C ARG A 133 5.68 13.32 5.91
N PHE A 134 6.75 13.04 5.16
CA PHE A 134 6.61 12.50 3.81
C PHE A 134 6.11 11.06 3.81
N VAL A 135 6.49 10.27 4.81
CA VAL A 135 5.97 8.90 5.01
C VAL A 135 4.48 8.95 5.39
N LEU A 136 4.07 9.91 6.22
CA LEU A 136 2.65 10.12 6.54
C LEU A 136 1.83 10.49 5.29
N ILE A 137 2.34 11.42 4.47
CA ILE A 137 1.69 11.80 3.20
C ILE A 137 1.62 10.59 2.25
N ALA A 138 2.69 9.82 2.14
CA ALA A 138 2.76 8.60 1.35
C ALA A 138 1.70 7.57 1.78
N GLY A 139 1.53 7.36 3.09
CA GLY A 139 0.51 6.48 3.65
C GLY A 139 -0.92 6.95 3.38
N ALA A 140 -1.16 8.26 3.38
CA ALA A 140 -2.47 8.84 3.09
C ALA A 140 -2.82 8.87 1.58
N THR A 141 -1.82 8.82 0.71
CA THR A 141 -1.94 9.04 -0.75
C THR A 141 -3.03 8.18 -1.41
N PRO A 142 -3.07 6.84 -1.27
CA PRO A 142 -4.09 6.03 -1.94
C PRO A 142 -5.49 6.25 -1.37
N PHE A 143 -5.62 6.63 -0.09
CA PHE A 143 -6.90 6.99 0.50
C PHE A 143 -7.43 8.29 -0.10
N LEU A 144 -6.58 9.33 -0.20
CA LEU A 144 -6.92 10.61 -0.82
C LEU A 144 -7.26 10.46 -2.30
N LEU A 145 -6.47 9.68 -3.04
CA LEU A 145 -6.76 9.40 -4.45
C LEU A 145 -8.14 8.73 -4.60
N ARG A 146 -8.45 7.77 -3.74
CA ARG A 146 -9.71 7.04 -3.80
C ARG A 146 -10.91 7.89 -3.41
N THR A 147 -10.79 8.76 -2.40
CA THR A 147 -11.85 9.72 -2.04
C THR A 147 -12.08 10.72 -3.16
N VAL A 148 -11.03 11.25 -3.79
CA VAL A 148 -11.14 12.15 -4.95
C VAL A 148 -11.87 11.46 -6.11
N ILE A 149 -11.49 10.22 -6.45
CA ILE A 149 -12.18 9.45 -7.51
C ILE A 149 -13.65 9.25 -7.18
N HIS A 150 -13.97 8.95 -5.93
CA HIS A 150 -15.35 8.76 -5.49
C HIS A 150 -16.16 10.05 -5.59
N VAL A 151 -15.63 11.16 -5.08
CA VAL A 151 -16.26 12.49 -5.14
C VAL A 151 -16.46 12.92 -6.59
N TYR A 152 -15.43 12.77 -7.44
CA TYR A 152 -15.54 13.09 -8.87
C TYR A 152 -16.66 12.30 -9.55
N LYS A 153 -16.77 10.99 -9.28
CA LYS A 153 -17.86 10.17 -9.81
C LYS A 153 -19.22 10.63 -9.32
N VAL A 154 -19.35 10.97 -8.05
CA VAL A 154 -20.61 11.47 -7.48
C VAL A 154 -21.00 12.79 -8.13
N LEU A 155 -20.07 13.75 -8.23
CA LEU A 155 -20.33 15.05 -8.87
C LEU A 155 -20.75 14.89 -10.33
N ASN A 156 -20.03 14.09 -11.11
CA ASN A 156 -20.39 13.82 -12.51
C ASN A 156 -21.73 13.08 -12.66
N GLN A 157 -22.11 12.24 -11.68
CA GLN A 157 -23.43 11.58 -11.68
C GLN A 157 -24.57 12.55 -11.32
N GLN A 158 -24.29 13.63 -10.57
CA GLN A 158 -25.28 14.68 -10.33
C GLN A 158 -25.48 15.59 -11.55
N GLU A 159 -24.49 15.70 -12.45
CA GLU A 159 -24.58 16.50 -13.67
C GLU A 159 -25.38 15.82 -14.80
N GLN A 160 -25.59 14.50 -14.77
CA GLN A 160 -26.52 13.85 -15.70
C GLN A 160 -27.94 13.84 -15.11
N PRO A 161 -28.91 14.55 -15.72
CA PRO A 161 -30.31 14.45 -15.31
C PRO A 161 -30.76 12.99 -15.43
N ARG A 162 -31.42 12.47 -14.41
CA ARG A 162 -32.13 11.19 -14.52
C ARG A 162 -33.28 11.40 -15.51
N GLU A 163 -33.10 10.92 -16.74
CA GLU A 163 -34.19 10.76 -17.73
C GLU A 163 -35.24 9.76 -17.23
#